data_AF-A0AAV0CLI6-F1
#
_entry.id   AF-A0AAV0CLI6-F1
#
_cell.length_a   1.000
_cell.length_b   1.000
_cell.length_c   1.000
_cell.angle_alpha   90.00
_cell.angle_beta   90.00
_cell.angle_gamma   90.00
#
_symmetry.space_group_name_H-M   'P 1'
#
loop_
_entity.id
_entity.type
_entity.pdbx_description
1 polymer ?
#
loop_
_entity_poly.entity_id
_entity_poly.type
_entity_poly.pdbx_seq_one_letter_code
_entity_poly.pdbx_strand_id
1 'polypeptide(L)'
;MTVVGYGQEHGIDYWIVKNSWGTHWGEKGYMRMQRNIKDPNGLCGIAIDPSYPIKNGTNQESLVQLLHPPLQRLTHVMNVMSSHLK
;
A
#
# COMPACT_ATOMS: atom_id res chain seq x y z
N MET A 1 7.77 3.91 -7.57
CA MET A 1 6.80 4.97 -7.20
C MET A 1 6.47 4.83 -5.72
N THR A 2 5.89 5.84 -5.09
CA THR A 2 5.60 5.80 -3.64
C THR A 2 4.21 6.33 -3.37
N VAL A 3 3.39 5.56 -2.63
CA VAL A 3 2.13 6.05 -2.09
C VAL A 3 2.43 6.97 -0.91
N VAL A 4 1.96 8.21 -0.96
CA VAL A 4 2.22 9.23 0.07
C VAL A 4 0.96 9.67 0.81
N GLY A 5 -0.21 9.21 0.37
CA GLY A 5 -1.48 9.55 0.98
C GLY A 5 -2.66 8.94 0.23
N TYR A 6 -3.86 9.27 0.69
CA TYR A 6 -5.12 8.85 0.09
C TYR A 6 -6.18 9.95 0.30
N GLY A 7 -7.27 9.86 -0.45
CA GLY A 7 -8.41 10.75 -0.30
C GLY A 7 -9.66 10.19 -0.94
N GLN A 8 -10.67 11.05 -1.05
CA GLN A 8 -11.90 10.83 -1.77
C GLN A 8 -12.33 12.15 -2.42
N GLU A 9 -12.75 12.10 -3.68
CA GLU A 9 -13.33 13.25 -4.38
C GLU A 9 -14.53 12.76 -5.19
N HIS A 10 -15.67 13.45 -5.06
CA HIS A 10 -16.92 13.08 -5.74
C HIS A 10 -17.34 11.60 -5.56
N GLY A 11 -17.11 11.05 -4.37
CA GLY A 11 -17.40 9.64 -4.06
C GLY A 11 -16.40 8.63 -4.66
N ILE A 12 -15.35 9.09 -5.32
CA ILE A 12 -14.29 8.25 -5.87
C ILE A 12 -13.08 8.29 -4.93
N ASP A 13 -12.79 7.14 -4.35
CA ASP A 13 -11.63 6.92 -3.50
C ASP A 13 -10.33 6.87 -4.33
N TYR A 14 -9.26 7.54 -3.88
CA TYR A 14 -7.95 7.49 -4.56
C TYR A 14 -6.74 7.39 -3.62
N TRP A 15 -5.65 6.84 -4.15
CA TRP A 15 -4.27 6.97 -3.66
C TRP A 15 -3.60 8.20 -4.26
N ILE A 16 -2.74 8.87 -3.49
CA ILE A 16 -1.82 9.89 -3.98
C ILE A 16 -0.45 9.22 -4.17
N VAL A 17 0.02 9.20 -5.41
CA VAL A 17 1.26 8.51 -5.78
C VAL A 17 2.28 9.51 -6.27
N LYS A 18 3.44 9.54 -5.61
CA LYS A 18 4.61 10.29 -6.06
C LYS A 18 5.33 9.51 -7.16
N ASN A 19 5.56 10.19 -8.28
CA ASN A 19 6.33 9.65 -9.40
C ASN A 19 7.77 10.21 -9.43
N SER A 20 8.61 9.63 -10.29
CA SER A 20 10.03 10.00 -10.47
C SER A 20 10.33 10.59 -11.85
N TRP A 21 9.33 11.07 -12.58
CA TRP A 21 9.47 11.64 -13.93
C TRP A 21 9.56 13.17 -13.96
N GLY A 22 9.96 13.78 -12.84
CA GLY A 22 10.03 15.23 -12.69
C GLY A 22 8.70 15.89 -12.36
N THR A 23 8.75 17.17 -11.98
CA THR A 23 7.59 17.95 -11.52
C THR A 23 6.71 18.44 -12.66
N HIS A 24 7.20 18.44 -13.90
CA HIS A 24 6.41 18.84 -15.07
C HIS A 24 5.36 17.79 -15.48
N TRP A 25 5.46 16.57 -14.96
CA TRP A 25 4.56 15.48 -15.27
C TRP A 25 3.38 15.43 -14.30
N GLY A 26 2.17 15.17 -14.79
CA GLY A 26 0.97 14.96 -13.97
C GLY A 26 0.65 16.15 -13.07
N GLU A 27 0.24 15.86 -11.84
CA GLU A 27 -0.09 16.86 -10.82
C GLU A 27 1.19 17.24 -10.06
N LYS A 28 2.08 18.04 -10.68
CA LYS A 28 3.37 18.46 -10.09
C LYS A 28 4.31 17.30 -9.70
N GLY A 29 4.35 16.25 -10.53
CA GLY A 29 5.11 15.01 -10.29
C GLY A 29 4.33 13.92 -9.55
N TYR A 30 3.03 14.13 -9.31
CA TYR A 30 2.14 13.18 -8.66
C TYR A 30 1.02 12.72 -9.60
N MET A 31 0.35 11.66 -9.19
CA MET A 31 -0.89 11.22 -9.80
C MET A 31 -1.85 10.70 -8.73
N ARG A 32 -3.14 10.73 -9.05
CA ARG A 32 -4.19 10.08 -8.27
C ARG A 32 -4.60 8.79 -8.94
N MET A 33 -4.52 7.69 -8.20
CA MET A 33 -4.91 6.37 -8.69
C MET A 33 -6.15 5.90 -7.93
N GLN A 34 -7.18 5.47 -8.65
CA GLN A 34 -8.41 4.98 -8.01
C GLN A 34 -8.10 3.81 -7.07
N ARG A 35 -8.62 3.87 -5.85
CA ARG A 35 -8.54 2.80 -4.85
C ARG A 35 -9.91 2.18 -4.60
N ASN A 36 -9.95 1.09 -3.85
CA ASN A 36 -11.19 0.35 -3.56
C ASN A 36 -11.95 -0.12 -4.81
N ILE A 37 -11.19 -0.52 -5.84
CA ILE A 37 -11.75 -1.16 -7.03
C ILE A 37 -11.99 -2.65 -6.77
N LYS A 38 -12.75 -3.31 -7.65
CA LYS A 38 -13.08 -4.74 -7.51
C LYS A 38 -11.86 -5.66 -7.63
N ASP A 39 -10.83 -5.26 -8.37
CA ASP A 39 -9.61 -6.05 -8.52
C ASP A 39 -8.81 -6.04 -7.22
N PRO A 40 -8.56 -7.20 -6.59
CA PRO A 40 -7.80 -7.28 -5.35
C PRO A 40 -6.34 -6.84 -5.50
N ASN A 41 -5.78 -6.85 -6.72
CA ASN A 41 -4.43 -6.37 -6.99
C ASN A 41 -4.35 -4.83 -7.05
N GLY A 42 -5.50 -4.15 -7.01
CA GLY A 42 -5.60 -2.72 -7.19
C GLY A 42 -5.30 -2.27 -8.62
N LEU A 43 -5.54 -0.99 -8.90
CA LEU A 43 -5.31 -0.43 -10.22
C LEU A 43 -3.83 -0.55 -10.59
N CYS A 44 -3.53 -1.12 -11.76
CA CYS A 44 -2.16 -1.37 -12.24
C CYS A 44 -1.30 -2.24 -11.31
N GLY A 45 -1.92 -3.09 -10.48
CA GLY A 45 -1.18 -3.98 -9.58
C GLY A 45 -0.52 -3.28 -8.38
N ILE A 46 -0.97 -2.06 -8.03
CA ILE A 46 -0.39 -1.26 -6.95
C ILE A 46 -0.40 -1.98 -5.58
N ALA A 47 -1.26 -2.98 -5.39
CA ALA A 47 -1.37 -3.74 -4.14
C ALA A 47 -0.63 -5.10 -4.15
N ILE A 48 0.10 -5.44 -5.22
CA ILE A 48 0.75 -6.76 -5.36
C ILE A 48 1.96 -6.91 -4.43
N ASP A 49 2.85 -5.91 -4.37
CA ASP A 49 4.10 -5.98 -3.60
C ASP A 49 4.45 -4.64 -2.91
N PRO A 50 3.66 -4.22 -1.89
CA PRO A 50 3.95 -3.01 -1.15
C PRO A 50 5.05 -3.24 -0.11
N SER A 51 5.98 -2.29 0.01
CA SER A 51 7.03 -2.30 1.03
C SER A 51 7.24 -0.92 1.65
N TYR A 52 7.72 -0.89 2.90
CA TYR A 52 8.04 0.35 3.61
C TYR A 52 9.22 0.13 4.57
N PRO A 53 10.09 1.13 4.76
CA PRO A 53 11.17 1.04 5.73
C PRO A 53 10.63 1.21 7.15
N ILE A 54 11.21 0.47 8.11
CA ILE A 54 10.96 0.65 9.54
C ILE A 54 12.15 1.43 10.12
N LYS A 55 11.87 2.57 10.76
CA LYS A 55 12.87 3.31 11.52
C LYS A 55 12.76 2.92 12.99
N ASN A 56 13.71 2.13 13.49
CA ASN A 56 13.79 1.78 14.91
C ASN A 56 14.30 2.99 15.71
N GLY A 57 13.37 3.78 16.27
CA GLY A 57 13.68 4.87 17.19
C GLY A 57 13.59 4.44 18.66
N THR A 58 14.43 5.02 19.51
CA THR A 58 14.51 4.75 20.96
C THR A 58 13.41 5.41 21.81
N ASN A 59 12.31 5.86 21.23
CA ASN A 59 11.09 6.20 21.96
C ASN A 59 9.97 5.26 21.52
N GLN A 60 9.99 4.06 22.11
CA GLN A 60 8.86 3.13 22.12
C GLN A 60 7.72 3.81 22.87
N GLU A 61 6.52 3.87 22.28
CA GLU A 61 5.20 3.80 22.96
C GLU A 61 4.03 4.15 22.01
N SER A 62 4.22 4.71 20.81
CA SER A 62 3.04 5.15 19.99
C SER A 62 2.87 4.55 18.59
N LEU A 63 3.82 3.78 18.04
CA LEU A 63 3.79 3.42 16.61
C LEU A 63 3.49 1.94 16.26
N VAL A 64 3.49 1.04 17.25
CA VAL A 64 3.32 -0.41 16.98
C VAL A 64 1.83 -0.80 16.81
N GLN A 65 0.88 0.02 17.25
CA GLN A 65 -0.55 -0.34 17.21
C GLN A 65 -1.25 -0.05 15.85
N LEU A 66 -0.65 0.76 14.97
CA LEU A 66 -1.31 1.20 13.71
C LEU A 66 -0.86 0.43 12.45
N LEU A 67 0.10 -0.49 12.56
CA LEU A 67 0.71 -1.20 11.42
C LEU A 67 0.29 -2.66 11.26
N HIS A 68 -0.85 -3.08 11.81
CA HIS A 68 -1.45 -4.36 11.45
C HIS A 68 -2.66 -4.19 10.52
N PRO A 69 -2.47 -4.02 9.20
CA PRO A 69 -3.50 -4.43 8.26
C PRO A 69 -3.69 -5.97 8.35
N PRO A 70 -4.92 -6.49 8.26
CA PRO A 70 -5.25 -7.91 8.43
C PRO A 70 -4.67 -8.86 7.36
N LEU A 71 -3.78 -8.37 6.48
CA LEU A 71 -3.32 -9.09 5.31
C LEU A 71 -2.04 -9.92 5.53
N GLN A 72 -1.33 -9.78 6.66
CA GLN A 72 -0.21 -10.69 6.97
C GLN A 72 -0.68 -12.07 7.48
N ARG A 73 -1.94 -12.21 7.90
CA ARG A 73 -2.47 -13.52 8.34
C ARG A 73 -2.82 -14.43 7.16
N LEU A 74 -3.08 -13.89 5.96
CA LEU A 74 -3.39 -14.71 4.78
C LEU A 74 -2.12 -15.28 4.12
N THR A 75 -1.02 -14.52 4.07
CA THR A 75 0.25 -15.03 3.52
C THR A 75 0.87 -16.11 4.41
N HIS A 76 0.72 -16.01 5.73
CA HIS A 76 1.18 -17.05 6.65
C HIS A 76 0.31 -18.33 6.57
N VAL A 77 -1.02 -18.20 6.46
CA VAL A 77 -1.91 -19.37 6.34
C VAL A 77 -1.74 -20.07 4.98
N MET A 78 -1.55 -19.34 3.88
CA MET A 78 -1.33 -19.97 2.57
C MET A 78 0.01 -20.70 2.45
N ASN A 79 1.07 -20.23 3.14
CA ASN A 79 2.34 -20.96 3.18
C ASN A 79 2.30 -22.19 4.10
N VAL A 80 1.46 -22.21 5.14
CA VAL A 80 1.28 -23.38 6.02
C VAL A 80 0.45 -24.48 5.35
N MET A 81 -0.51 -24.14 4.47
CA MET A 81 -1.31 -25.14 3.76
C MET A 81 -0.57 -25.79 2.56
N SER A 82 0.50 -25.15 2.07
CA SER A 82 1.34 -25.70 0.98
C SER A 82 2.42 -26.69 1.49
N SER A 83 2.81 -26.60 2.77
CA SER A 83 3.81 -27.49 3.38
C SER A 83 3.24 -28.79 3.96
N HIS A 84 1.91 -29.01 3.88
CA HIS A 84 1.23 -30.23 4.32
C HIS A 84 0.66 -31.08 3.17
N LEU A 85 0.99 -30.76 1.91
CA LEU A 85 0.62 -31.54 0.72
C LEU A 85 1.84 -32.09 -0.04
N LYS A 86 2.92 -32.40 0.67
CA LYS A 86 3.93 -33.37 0.23
C LYS A 86 4.01 -34.51 1.22
#